data_AF-A0A6G2BI25-F1
#
_entry.id   AF-A0A6G2BI25-F1
#
_cell.length_a   1.000
_cell.length_b   1.000
_cell.length_c   1.000
_cell.angle_alpha   90.00
_cell.angle_beta   90.00
_cell.angle_gamma   90.00
#
_symmetry.space_group_name_H-M   'P 1'
#
loop_
_entity.id
_entity.type
_entity.pdbx_description
1 polymer ?
#
loop_
_entity_poly.entity_id
_entity_poly.type
_entity_poly.pdbx_seq_one_letter_code
_entity_poly.pdbx_strand_id
1 'polypeptide(L)'
;MLPDPFTKLNGTRVTTRSDWRCRRAEIKELAERTVYGEKPGKPESVTGTVSRTGITVNVTHQGRSAGFSANVELPSGSGPFPAVVVYGGLGADTATIKASGAAVISYDPFTVGREGTPRNNKQGAFYSIYGSSSGTGLLTAWAWGVSRIIDVIEQSGGNLLTADATGVTGCSRYGKGAFVAGAFDQRIALTMPIESGSGGVGAFRSIARENGAQPLSSAYSEQPWLGDAFGSYTGNPNSLPVDTHQIVGMIAPRGLFVMDNPHIDWLGARSGNVAALGGAEIYKALGAGDNITYWSDVRDGSHCAVRSEWRTPLQQNIQKFLLKTGNTSGVFRTSPAKSGNLSEWRNWQTPNLPDTGTTGGATGGDTGGDTGGATGGDTGGGDTGGTNAGTTGGTTGGTNGACTAGYRTVNSWSGGFQGEVSVRNAGVDALNGWTVGMTLAPGQSIGSVWNGRNSGTSGTITVSNAPWNGTVAANGTVTFGFTVTGGSSAAPGDITCTSP
;
A
#
# COMPACT_ATOMS: atom_id res chain seq x y z
N MET A 1 13.33 -15.22 -15.51
CA MET A 1 14.28 -14.91 -14.43
C MET A 1 14.18 -13.46 -14.06
N LEU A 2 14.28 -13.15 -12.77
CA LEU A 2 14.44 -11.80 -12.25
C LEU A 2 15.89 -11.32 -12.48
N PRO A 3 16.14 -10.02 -12.67
CA PRO A 3 17.48 -9.44 -12.74
C PRO A 3 18.26 -9.64 -11.44
N ASP A 4 19.52 -10.03 -11.54
CA ASP A 4 20.39 -10.23 -10.38
C ASP A 4 20.65 -8.90 -9.64
N PRO A 5 20.28 -8.75 -8.35
CA PRO A 5 20.55 -7.53 -7.59
C PRO A 5 22.05 -7.31 -7.30
N PHE A 6 22.89 -8.34 -7.42
CA PHE A 6 24.31 -8.32 -7.07
C PHE A 6 25.24 -8.24 -8.29
N THR A 7 24.70 -7.91 -9.47
CA THR A 7 25.47 -7.55 -10.67
C THR A 7 25.21 -6.09 -11.02
N LYS A 8 26.28 -5.29 -11.12
CA LYS A 8 26.24 -3.89 -11.55
C LYS A 8 25.96 -3.81 -13.06
N LEU A 9 25.57 -2.64 -13.55
CA LEU A 9 25.30 -2.43 -14.97
C LEU A 9 26.49 -2.74 -15.89
N ASN A 10 27.72 -2.56 -15.40
CA ASN A 10 28.94 -2.90 -16.13
C ASN A 10 29.33 -4.39 -16.06
N GLY A 11 28.49 -5.25 -15.48
CA GLY A 11 28.72 -6.69 -15.33
C GLY A 11 29.56 -7.09 -14.12
N THR A 12 30.13 -6.14 -13.36
CA THR A 12 30.91 -6.47 -12.15
C THR A 12 30.02 -6.83 -10.98
N ARG A 13 30.55 -7.62 -10.02
CA ARG A 13 29.81 -8.07 -8.83
C ARG A 13 29.72 -6.99 -7.76
N VAL A 14 28.63 -7.02 -7.00
CA VAL A 14 28.51 -6.32 -5.72
C VAL A 14 29.15 -7.19 -4.65
N THR A 15 30.24 -6.72 -4.04
CA THR A 15 31.04 -7.51 -3.09
C THR A 15 31.09 -6.90 -1.70
N THR A 16 30.72 -5.63 -1.55
CA THR A 16 30.80 -4.89 -0.29
C THR A 16 29.54 -4.07 -0.03
N ARG A 17 29.33 -3.60 1.20
CA ARG A 17 28.23 -2.65 1.48
C ARG A 17 28.43 -1.31 0.75
N SER A 18 29.66 -0.92 0.45
CA SER A 18 29.95 0.26 -0.37
C SER A 18 29.49 0.07 -1.82
N ASP A 19 29.79 -1.09 -2.42
CA ASP A 19 29.28 -1.46 -3.75
C ASP A 19 27.76 -1.44 -3.79
N TRP A 20 27.10 -1.90 -2.72
CA TRP A 20 25.65 -1.88 -2.62
C TRP A 20 25.08 -0.46 -2.69
N ARG A 21 25.73 0.53 -2.07
CA ARG A 21 25.27 1.93 -2.15
C ARG A 21 25.27 2.43 -3.61
N CYS A 22 26.31 2.10 -4.37
CA CYS A 22 26.38 2.39 -5.80
C CYS A 22 25.31 1.63 -6.58
N ARG A 23 25.16 0.31 -6.34
CA ARG A 23 24.17 -0.51 -7.02
C ARG A 23 22.74 -0.04 -6.75
N ARG A 24 22.45 0.38 -5.52
CA ARG A 24 21.15 0.95 -5.15
C ARG A 24 20.85 2.23 -5.95
N ALA A 25 21.86 3.08 -6.19
CA ALA A 25 21.70 4.27 -7.03
C ALA A 25 21.42 3.89 -8.49
N GLU A 26 22.11 2.88 -9.03
CA GLU A 26 21.81 2.36 -10.37
C GLU A 26 20.36 1.82 -10.45
N ILE A 27 19.93 1.02 -9.48
CA ILE A 27 18.56 0.48 -9.44
C ILE A 27 17.54 1.62 -9.38
N LYS A 28 17.79 2.66 -8.58
CA LYS A 28 16.94 3.85 -8.52
C LYS A 28 16.80 4.48 -9.90
N GLU A 29 17.92 4.74 -10.59
CA GLU A 29 17.91 5.37 -11.90
C GLU A 29 17.19 4.52 -12.95
N LEU A 30 17.37 3.20 -12.94
CA LEU A 30 16.63 2.29 -13.82
C LEU A 30 15.13 2.36 -13.55
N ALA A 31 14.73 2.32 -12.27
CA ALA A 31 13.32 2.41 -11.88
C ALA A 31 12.70 3.77 -12.26
N GLU A 32 13.44 4.87 -12.17
CA GLU A 32 12.99 6.19 -12.67
C GLU A 32 12.83 6.18 -14.18
N ARG A 33 13.84 5.71 -14.92
CA ARG A 33 13.83 5.75 -16.38
C ARG A 33 12.79 4.83 -17.01
N THR A 34 12.46 3.71 -16.37
CA THR A 34 11.62 2.67 -17.02
C THR A 34 10.32 2.35 -16.31
N VAL A 35 10.14 2.70 -15.04
CA VAL A 35 8.96 2.28 -14.26
C VAL A 35 8.14 3.46 -13.73
N TYR A 36 8.74 4.35 -12.95
CA TYR A 36 7.99 5.35 -12.19
C TYR A 36 8.16 6.79 -12.68
N GLY A 37 9.15 7.05 -13.54
CA GLY A 37 9.57 8.39 -13.90
C GLY A 37 10.46 9.04 -12.84
N GLU A 38 11.15 10.11 -13.22
CA GLU A 38 12.13 10.79 -12.37
C GLU A 38 11.48 11.34 -11.09
N LYS A 39 12.11 11.11 -9.94
CA LYS A 39 11.80 11.80 -8.70
C LYS A 39 12.80 12.93 -8.49
N PRO A 40 12.42 14.21 -8.73
CA PRO A 40 13.28 15.34 -8.49
C PRO A 40 13.81 15.36 -7.04
N GLY A 41 15.00 15.93 -6.88
CA GLY A 41 15.59 16.20 -5.57
C GLY A 41 14.78 17.20 -4.74
N LYS A 42 15.39 17.73 -3.68
CA LYS A 42 14.77 18.80 -2.88
C LYS A 42 14.57 20.05 -3.76
N PRO A 43 13.37 20.64 -3.78
CA PRO A 43 13.12 21.94 -4.43
C PRO A 43 14.03 23.07 -3.89
N GLU A 44 14.07 24.20 -4.59
CA GLU A 44 14.84 25.39 -4.15
C GLU A 44 14.38 25.89 -2.79
N SER A 45 13.06 25.89 -2.55
CA SER A 45 12.48 26.25 -1.26
C SER A 45 11.35 25.29 -0.90
N VAL A 46 11.36 24.83 0.35
CA VAL A 46 10.27 24.09 0.98
C VAL A 46 10.08 24.70 2.35
N THR A 47 8.92 25.29 2.61
CA THR A 47 8.55 25.88 3.91
C THR A 47 7.23 25.29 4.40
N GLY A 48 6.86 25.54 5.65
CA GLY A 48 5.64 24.99 6.20
C GLY A 48 5.55 25.14 7.71
N THR A 49 4.50 24.55 8.26
CA THR A 49 4.27 24.49 9.70
C THR A 49 3.97 23.05 10.11
N VAL A 50 4.39 22.68 11.32
CA VAL A 50 3.98 21.45 12.00
C VAL A 50 3.23 21.86 13.26
N SER A 51 2.01 21.35 13.41
CA SER A 51 1.14 21.62 14.56
C SER A 51 0.53 20.32 15.08
N ARG A 52 -0.18 20.41 16.21
CA ARG A 52 -0.85 19.24 16.81
C ARG A 52 -1.94 18.63 15.94
N THR A 53 -2.47 19.38 14.97
CA THR A 53 -3.61 18.98 14.14
C THR A 53 -3.28 18.92 12.65
N GLY A 54 -2.17 19.49 12.20
CA GLY A 54 -1.84 19.49 10.78
C GLY A 54 -0.42 19.92 10.44
N ILE A 55 -0.04 19.61 9.21
CA ILE A 55 1.19 20.02 8.54
C ILE A 55 0.79 20.82 7.29
N THR A 56 1.38 22.00 7.12
CA THR A 56 1.31 22.74 5.85
C THR A 56 2.63 22.62 5.12
N VAL A 57 2.59 22.48 3.80
CA VAL A 57 3.77 22.41 2.94
C VAL A 57 3.60 23.42 1.82
N ASN A 58 4.58 24.32 1.67
CA ASN A 58 4.69 25.25 0.56
C ASN A 58 6.01 24.98 -0.16
N VAL A 59 5.96 24.91 -1.48
CA VAL A 59 7.12 24.61 -2.32
C VAL A 59 7.28 25.68 -3.38
N THR A 60 8.52 26.13 -3.59
CA THR A 60 8.89 26.97 -4.73
C THR A 60 10.11 26.37 -5.43
N HIS A 61 10.06 26.34 -6.76
CA HIS A 61 11.16 25.87 -7.61
C HIS A 61 11.06 26.50 -8.99
N GLN A 62 12.15 27.10 -9.48
CA GLN A 62 12.24 27.70 -10.81
C GLN A 62 11.08 28.69 -11.09
N GLY A 63 10.76 29.52 -10.10
CA GLY A 63 9.70 30.54 -10.21
C GLY A 63 8.26 30.01 -10.16
N ARG A 64 8.05 28.70 -9.97
CA ARG A 64 6.73 28.10 -9.76
C ARG A 64 6.52 27.77 -8.30
N SER A 65 5.28 27.89 -7.84
CA SER A 65 4.90 27.59 -6.46
C SER A 65 3.64 26.73 -6.38
N ALA A 66 3.61 25.87 -5.38
CA ALA A 66 2.45 25.05 -5.03
C ALA A 66 2.49 24.71 -3.55
N GLY A 67 1.35 24.33 -2.98
CA GLY A 67 1.25 23.90 -1.59
C GLY A 67 0.21 22.83 -1.39
N PHE A 68 0.33 22.12 -0.28
CA PHE A 68 -0.62 21.12 0.16
C PHE A 68 -0.53 20.96 1.69
N SER A 69 -1.40 20.14 2.28
CA SER A 69 -1.45 19.94 3.72
C SER A 69 -1.79 18.49 4.07
N ALA A 70 -1.49 18.10 5.30
CA ALA A 70 -1.83 16.82 5.86
C ALA A 70 -2.35 17.01 7.30
N ASN A 71 -3.29 16.18 7.73
CA ASN A 71 -3.80 16.22 9.10
C ASN A 71 -2.91 15.40 10.03
N VAL A 72 -2.80 15.80 11.29
CA VAL A 72 -2.00 15.11 12.31
C VAL A 72 -2.92 14.65 13.45
N GLU A 73 -2.79 13.39 13.82
CA GLU A 73 -3.35 12.82 15.03
C GLU A 73 -2.22 12.31 15.92
N LEU A 74 -2.10 12.87 17.12
CA LEU A 74 -1.05 12.51 18.06
C LEU A 74 -1.48 11.30 18.92
N PRO A 75 -0.53 10.45 19.34
CA PRO A 75 -0.77 9.49 20.42
C PRO A 75 -0.83 10.22 21.77
N SER A 76 -1.09 9.50 22.85
CA SER A 76 -0.96 10.04 24.21
C SER A 76 0.50 10.37 24.55
N GLY A 77 0.71 11.32 25.47
CA GLY A 77 2.04 11.73 25.94
C GLY A 77 2.41 13.16 25.56
N SER A 78 3.67 13.53 25.78
CA SER A 78 4.21 14.88 25.57
C SER A 78 5.02 15.05 24.27
N GLY A 79 5.42 13.96 23.63
CA GLY A 79 6.29 13.98 22.45
C GLY A 79 7.76 14.30 22.78
N PRO A 80 8.61 14.48 21.75
CA PRO A 80 8.27 14.39 20.33
C PRO A 80 7.92 12.95 19.92
N PHE A 81 7.05 12.81 18.93
CA PHE A 81 6.53 11.52 18.50
C PHE A 81 7.15 11.10 17.17
N PRO A 82 7.53 9.83 16.99
CA PRO A 82 7.63 9.26 15.65
C PRO A 82 6.31 9.44 14.90
N ALA A 83 6.34 9.44 13.58
CA ALA A 83 5.14 9.65 12.78
C ALA A 83 5.02 8.65 11.64
N VAL A 84 3.79 8.24 11.33
CA VAL A 84 3.48 7.41 10.16
C VAL A 84 2.62 8.21 9.20
N VAL A 85 3.12 8.42 7.99
CA VAL A 85 2.34 9.00 6.90
C VAL A 85 1.40 7.96 6.32
N VAL A 86 0.10 8.18 6.47
CA VAL A 86 -0.98 7.30 6.00
C VAL A 86 -1.60 7.92 4.74
N TYR A 87 -1.42 7.26 3.61
CA TYR A 87 -2.00 7.69 2.34
C TYR A 87 -3.50 7.41 2.32
N GLY A 88 -4.31 8.46 2.10
CA GLY A 88 -5.73 8.38 1.75
C GLY A 88 -6.67 7.73 2.78
N GLY A 89 -6.17 7.34 3.96
CA GLY A 89 -6.96 6.89 5.11
C GLY A 89 -7.58 5.49 5.01
N LEU A 90 -7.35 4.72 3.93
CA LEU A 90 -7.94 3.40 3.73
C LEU A 90 -7.02 2.27 4.22
N GLY A 91 -7.57 1.36 5.02
CA GLY A 91 -6.98 0.05 5.38
C GLY A 91 -5.82 0.06 6.38
N ALA A 92 -5.29 1.23 6.75
CA ALA A 92 -4.28 1.35 7.80
C ALA A 92 -4.92 1.24 9.19
N ASP A 93 -4.33 0.43 10.08
CA ASP A 93 -4.74 0.34 11.49
C ASP A 93 -4.18 1.53 12.30
N THR A 94 -4.76 2.71 12.09
CA THR A 94 -4.34 3.96 12.74
C THR A 94 -4.48 3.92 14.25
N ALA A 95 -5.42 3.11 14.78
CA ALA A 95 -5.56 2.88 16.21
C ALA A 95 -4.33 2.16 16.77
N THR A 96 -3.89 1.07 16.14
CA THR A 96 -2.68 0.36 16.54
C THR A 96 -1.42 1.23 16.38
N ILE A 97 -1.33 2.06 15.33
CA ILE A 97 -0.21 3.00 15.15
C ILE A 97 -0.12 3.97 16.33
N LYS A 98 -1.23 4.63 16.70
CA LYS A 98 -1.28 5.55 17.84
C LYS A 98 -1.07 4.87 19.18
N ALA A 99 -1.65 3.68 19.37
CA ALA A 99 -1.43 2.88 20.58
C ALA A 99 0.05 2.44 20.73
N SER A 100 0.78 2.34 19.61
CA SER A 100 2.22 2.08 19.60
C SER A 100 3.07 3.33 19.85
N GLY A 101 2.47 4.50 20.11
CA GLY A 101 3.21 5.73 20.40
C GLY A 101 3.69 6.53 19.18
N ALA A 102 3.17 6.23 17.98
CA ALA A 102 3.46 7.01 16.77
C ALA A 102 2.26 7.89 16.38
N ALA A 103 2.54 9.13 15.96
CA ALA A 103 1.55 10.01 15.35
C ALA A 103 1.11 9.50 13.98
N VAL A 104 -0.12 9.80 13.60
CA VAL A 104 -0.67 9.52 12.27
C VAL A 104 -0.72 10.82 11.48
N ILE A 105 -0.06 10.86 10.33
CA ILE A 105 -0.14 11.95 9.37
C ILE A 105 -1.03 11.51 8.21
N SER A 106 -2.27 11.96 8.19
CA SER A 106 -3.24 11.65 7.12
C SER A 106 -2.94 12.51 5.89
N TYR A 107 -2.36 11.89 4.87
CA TYR A 107 -1.89 12.53 3.65
C TYR A 107 -2.86 12.25 2.50
N ASP A 108 -3.39 13.31 1.90
CA ASP A 108 -4.16 13.23 0.64
C ASP A 108 -3.21 13.36 -0.57
N PRO A 109 -2.84 12.23 -1.22
CA PRO A 109 -1.93 12.26 -2.35
C PRO A 109 -2.52 12.98 -3.58
N PHE A 110 -3.84 13.14 -3.68
CA PHE A 110 -4.48 13.76 -4.84
C PHE A 110 -4.27 15.27 -4.92
N THR A 111 -3.96 15.91 -3.80
CA THR A 111 -3.50 17.32 -3.78
C THR A 111 -2.14 17.48 -4.45
N VAL A 112 -1.31 16.44 -4.45
CA VAL A 112 0.04 16.44 -5.04
C VAL A 112 0.04 15.91 -6.46
N GLY A 113 -0.73 14.84 -6.72
CA GLY A 113 -0.96 14.29 -8.05
C GLY A 113 -2.35 13.68 -8.15
N ARG A 114 -3.23 14.30 -8.94
CA ARG A 114 -4.64 13.94 -9.00
C ARG A 114 -4.90 12.79 -9.97
N GLU A 115 -5.57 11.74 -9.51
CA GLU A 115 -6.19 10.73 -10.38
C GLU A 115 -7.30 11.33 -11.26
N GLY A 116 -7.68 10.62 -12.32
CA GLY A 116 -8.68 11.09 -13.29
C GLY A 116 -8.16 12.18 -14.23
N THR A 117 -6.86 12.42 -14.24
CA THR A 117 -6.20 13.34 -15.17
C THR A 117 -5.43 12.56 -16.24
N PRO A 118 -5.47 12.99 -17.51
CA PRO A 118 -4.78 12.27 -18.58
C PRO A 118 -3.26 12.47 -18.49
N ARG A 119 -2.47 11.54 -19.04
CA ARG A 119 -0.99 11.59 -19.00
C ARG A 119 -0.40 12.88 -19.57
N ASN A 120 -1.02 13.48 -20.57
CA ASN A 120 -0.55 14.73 -21.18
C ASN A 120 -1.03 16.00 -20.46
N ASN A 121 -1.83 15.88 -19.39
CA ASN A 121 -2.30 17.01 -18.59
C ASN A 121 -2.55 16.62 -17.13
N LYS A 122 -1.51 16.11 -16.47
CA LYS A 122 -1.56 15.72 -15.05
C LYS A 122 -1.68 16.97 -14.16
N GLN A 123 -2.43 16.86 -13.06
CA GLN A 123 -2.71 17.97 -12.15
C GLN A 123 -2.30 17.65 -10.71
N GLY A 124 -2.08 18.69 -9.90
CA GLY A 124 -1.66 18.59 -8.50
C GLY A 124 -0.36 19.35 -8.26
N ALA A 125 -0.02 19.57 -6.99
CA ALA A 125 1.11 20.41 -6.59
C ALA A 125 2.44 20.03 -7.28
N PHE A 126 2.70 18.72 -7.47
CA PHE A 126 3.89 18.28 -8.21
C PHE A 126 3.90 18.79 -9.65
N TYR A 127 2.79 18.62 -10.36
CA TYR A 127 2.69 18.98 -11.78
C TYR A 127 2.56 20.50 -12.00
N SER A 128 2.07 21.23 -11.00
CA SER A 128 2.16 22.71 -11.00
C SER A 128 3.60 23.20 -10.92
N ILE A 129 4.51 22.45 -10.29
CA ILE A 129 5.94 22.79 -10.20
C ILE A 129 6.72 22.27 -11.43
N TYR A 130 6.54 21.00 -11.79
CA TYR A 130 7.38 20.31 -12.77
C TYR A 130 6.74 20.16 -14.16
N GLY A 131 5.54 20.69 -14.36
CA GLY A 131 4.80 20.68 -15.63
C GLY A 131 3.80 19.53 -15.73
N SER A 132 2.64 19.82 -16.31
CA SER A 132 1.52 18.87 -16.47
C SER A 132 1.80 17.74 -17.47
N SER A 133 2.77 17.92 -18.35
CA SER A 133 3.24 16.92 -19.32
C SER A 133 4.48 16.13 -18.86
N SER A 134 4.95 16.31 -17.62
CA SER A 134 6.08 15.56 -17.07
C SER A 134 5.89 14.05 -17.22
N GLY A 135 6.94 13.30 -17.60
CA GLY A 135 6.88 11.83 -17.71
C GLY A 135 6.76 11.09 -16.37
N THR A 136 6.85 11.80 -15.25
CA THR A 136 6.75 11.26 -13.88
C THR A 136 5.33 10.79 -13.58
N GLY A 137 5.20 9.55 -13.10
CA GLY A 137 3.93 8.96 -12.70
C GLY A 137 3.45 9.47 -11.34
N LEU A 138 2.16 9.29 -11.05
CA LEU A 138 1.53 9.72 -9.80
C LEU A 138 2.20 9.10 -8.57
N LEU A 139 2.66 7.85 -8.62
CA LEU A 139 3.28 7.21 -7.46
C LEU A 139 4.57 7.93 -7.03
N THR A 140 5.39 8.35 -7.99
CA THR A 140 6.58 9.16 -7.72
C THR A 140 6.23 10.58 -7.28
N ALA A 141 5.22 11.19 -7.90
CA ALA A 141 4.73 12.51 -7.47
C ALA A 141 4.24 12.48 -6.01
N TRP A 142 3.51 11.43 -5.61
CA TRP A 142 3.05 11.28 -4.24
C TRP A 142 4.19 11.03 -3.27
N ALA A 143 5.17 10.19 -3.65
CA ALA A 143 6.40 9.98 -2.90
C ALA A 143 7.22 11.27 -2.74
N TRP A 144 7.24 12.13 -3.76
CA TRP A 144 7.81 13.47 -3.66
C TRP A 144 7.07 14.30 -2.61
N GLY A 145 5.75 14.24 -2.56
CA GLY A 145 4.96 14.94 -1.53
C GLY A 145 5.30 14.49 -0.10
N VAL A 146 5.48 13.18 0.13
CA VAL A 146 5.97 12.66 1.42
C VAL A 146 7.34 13.23 1.76
N SER A 147 8.27 13.29 0.80
CA SER A 147 9.57 13.92 1.04
C SER A 147 9.47 15.38 1.46
N ARG A 148 8.46 16.13 0.96
CA ARG A 148 8.24 17.52 1.38
C ARG A 148 7.61 17.63 2.77
N ILE A 149 6.75 16.68 3.15
CA ILE A 149 6.26 16.57 4.54
C ILE A 149 7.45 16.36 5.49
N ILE A 150 8.37 15.43 5.15
CA ILE A 150 9.57 15.19 5.94
C ILE A 150 10.47 16.45 5.99
N ASP A 151 10.63 17.16 4.88
CA ASP A 151 11.40 18.41 4.84
C ASP A 151 10.84 19.47 5.83
N VAL A 152 9.51 19.55 5.99
CA VAL A 152 8.86 20.48 6.93
C VAL A 152 8.98 19.98 8.38
N ILE A 153 8.91 18.66 8.62
CA ILE A 153 9.15 18.08 9.94
C ILE A 153 10.58 18.36 10.40
N GLU A 154 11.59 18.15 9.55
CA GLU A 154 12.99 18.46 9.84
C GLU A 154 13.18 19.94 10.20
N GLN A 155 12.53 20.85 9.47
CA GLN A 155 12.60 22.29 9.71
C GLN A 155 11.89 22.74 11.00
N SER A 156 10.91 21.97 11.48
CA SER A 156 10.17 22.30 12.71
C SER A 156 10.98 22.12 14.00
N GLY A 157 12.23 21.66 13.89
CA GLY A 157 13.17 21.51 15.01
C GLY A 157 12.90 20.29 15.89
N GLY A 158 12.04 19.36 15.47
CA GLY A 158 11.80 18.11 16.19
C GLY A 158 11.03 18.27 17.50
N ASN A 159 10.38 19.41 17.74
CA ASN A 159 9.67 19.68 19.01
C ASN A 159 8.37 18.87 19.18
N LEU A 160 7.72 18.51 18.08
CA LEU A 160 6.47 17.76 18.10
C LEU A 160 6.59 16.38 17.45
N LEU A 161 7.22 16.32 16.26
CA LEU A 161 7.40 15.10 15.49
C LEU A 161 8.89 14.86 15.22
N THR A 162 9.34 13.62 15.35
CA THR A 162 10.74 13.24 15.17
C THR A 162 11.03 12.91 13.70
N ALA A 163 11.97 13.63 13.07
CA ALA A 163 12.23 13.49 11.63
C ALA A 163 12.86 12.16 11.23
N ASP A 164 13.77 11.62 12.03
CA ASP A 164 14.49 10.36 11.79
C ASP A 164 13.67 9.10 12.13
N ALA A 165 12.41 9.28 12.56
CA ALA A 165 11.48 8.23 12.92
C ALA A 165 10.16 8.35 12.14
N THR A 166 10.27 8.47 10.81
CA THR A 166 9.12 8.54 9.91
C THR A 166 8.82 7.17 9.27
N GLY A 167 7.58 6.70 9.40
CA GLY A 167 7.03 5.56 8.67
C GLY A 167 6.08 5.99 7.54
N VAL A 168 5.76 5.06 6.63
CA VAL A 168 4.76 5.28 5.58
C VAL A 168 3.89 4.05 5.36
N THR A 169 2.59 4.24 5.16
CA THR A 169 1.63 3.16 4.87
C THR A 169 0.45 3.64 4.03
N GLY A 170 -0.30 2.67 3.48
CA GLY A 170 -1.49 2.86 2.69
C GLY A 170 -1.93 1.53 2.10
N CYS A 171 -3.21 1.43 1.72
CA CYS A 171 -3.76 0.22 1.10
C CYS A 171 -4.05 0.36 -0.40
N SER A 172 -3.91 -0.72 -1.17
CA SER A 172 -4.24 -0.76 -2.59
C SER A 172 -3.38 0.23 -3.40
N ARG A 173 -3.98 1.12 -4.21
CA ARG A 173 -3.28 2.24 -4.86
C ARG A 173 -2.42 3.06 -3.90
N TYR A 174 -2.88 3.27 -2.68
CA TYR A 174 -2.13 3.98 -1.65
C TYR A 174 -0.98 3.14 -1.09
N GLY A 175 -1.11 1.81 -1.10
CA GLY A 175 -0.03 0.89 -0.80
C GLY A 175 1.08 0.92 -1.87
N LYS A 176 0.71 1.10 -3.15
CA LYS A 176 1.69 1.37 -4.22
C LYS A 176 2.46 2.66 -3.93
N GLY A 177 1.75 3.72 -3.54
CA GLY A 177 2.34 5.02 -3.16
C GLY A 177 3.29 4.91 -1.97
N ALA A 178 2.88 4.23 -0.91
CA ALA A 178 3.69 4.00 0.28
C ALA A 178 4.97 3.19 -0.03
N PHE A 179 4.86 2.15 -0.87
CA PHE A 179 6.01 1.38 -1.35
C PHE A 179 7.02 2.27 -2.10
N VAL A 180 6.55 3.07 -3.06
CA VAL A 180 7.42 3.98 -3.82
C VAL A 180 8.04 5.05 -2.92
N ALA A 181 7.29 5.64 -1.98
CA ALA A 181 7.85 6.57 -1.00
C ALA A 181 9.00 5.93 -0.22
N GLY A 182 8.76 4.76 0.36
CA GLY A 182 9.77 4.00 1.10
C GLY A 182 11.02 3.68 0.27
N ALA A 183 10.87 3.25 -0.98
CA ALA A 183 12.01 2.95 -1.84
C ALA A 183 12.83 4.20 -2.23
N PHE A 184 12.16 5.34 -2.46
CA PHE A 184 12.75 6.53 -3.06
C PHE A 184 13.12 7.66 -2.08
N ASP A 185 12.82 7.53 -0.80
CA ASP A 185 13.30 8.41 0.25
C ASP A 185 13.98 7.60 1.36
N GLN A 186 15.30 7.79 1.53
CA GLN A 186 16.07 7.06 2.54
C GLN A 186 15.78 7.51 3.97
N ARG A 187 15.06 8.63 4.19
CA ARG A 187 14.69 9.12 5.51
C ARG A 187 13.52 8.37 6.14
N ILE A 188 12.78 7.57 5.35
CA ILE A 188 11.67 6.77 5.85
C ILE A 188 12.21 5.52 6.54
N ALA A 189 12.11 5.46 7.87
CA ALA A 189 12.62 4.38 8.69
C ALA A 189 11.81 3.07 8.58
N LEU A 190 10.52 3.15 8.26
CA LEU A 190 9.62 2.00 8.16
C LEU A 190 8.63 2.15 6.99
N THR A 191 8.62 1.18 6.06
CA THR A 191 7.70 1.15 4.91
C THR A 191 6.70 0.01 5.08
N MET A 192 5.41 0.30 4.98
CA MET A 192 4.35 -0.68 5.28
C MET A 192 3.25 -0.69 4.20
N PRO A 193 3.53 -1.21 2.99
CA PRO A 193 2.53 -1.28 1.93
C PRO A 193 1.50 -2.37 2.23
N ILE A 194 0.22 -2.05 2.08
CA ILE A 194 -0.91 -2.97 2.28
C ILE A 194 -1.56 -3.26 0.93
N GLU A 195 -1.68 -4.54 0.57
CA GLU A 195 -2.41 -5.02 -0.61
C GLU A 195 -2.08 -4.24 -1.90
N SER A 196 -0.80 -3.94 -2.10
CA SER A 196 -0.37 -2.96 -3.11
C SER A 196 -0.45 -3.49 -4.54
N GLY A 197 -0.28 -4.80 -4.74
CA GLY A 197 -0.37 -5.48 -6.04
C GLY A 197 0.49 -4.90 -7.16
N SER A 198 -0.05 -4.90 -8.39
CA SER A 198 0.68 -4.48 -9.61
C SER A 198 1.05 -3.00 -9.60
N GLY A 199 2.32 -2.67 -9.88
CA GLY A 199 2.87 -1.31 -9.71
C GLY A 199 3.25 -0.96 -8.25
N GLY A 200 2.85 -1.78 -7.28
CA GLY A 200 3.33 -1.80 -5.91
C GLY A 200 4.42 -2.86 -5.73
N VAL A 201 4.25 -3.76 -4.76
CA VAL A 201 5.25 -4.78 -4.39
C VAL A 201 5.31 -5.97 -5.36
N GLY A 202 4.29 -6.25 -6.16
CA GLY A 202 4.30 -7.41 -7.05
C GLY A 202 5.42 -7.36 -8.10
N ALA A 203 6.21 -8.44 -8.24
CA ALA A 203 7.26 -8.55 -9.25
C ALA A 203 6.66 -8.54 -10.66
N PHE A 204 7.12 -7.64 -11.53
CA PHE A 204 6.55 -7.41 -12.86
C PHE A 204 6.60 -8.67 -13.74
N ARG A 205 7.75 -9.36 -13.75
CA ARG A 205 7.90 -10.63 -14.49
C ARG A 205 7.04 -11.75 -13.91
N SER A 206 6.78 -11.74 -12.60
CA SER A 206 5.93 -12.73 -11.94
C SER A 206 4.45 -12.48 -12.21
N ILE A 207 4.01 -11.21 -12.16
CA ILE A 207 2.63 -10.81 -12.46
C ILE A 207 2.22 -11.29 -13.86
N ALA A 208 3.11 -11.15 -14.85
CA ALA A 208 2.84 -11.61 -16.21
C ALA A 208 2.64 -13.14 -16.34
N ARG A 209 2.92 -13.91 -15.28
CA ARG A 209 2.72 -15.37 -15.23
C ARG A 209 1.72 -15.80 -14.16
N GLU A 210 1.16 -14.87 -13.37
CA GLU A 210 0.18 -15.18 -12.34
C GLU A 210 -1.24 -14.99 -12.87
N ASN A 211 -1.97 -16.10 -13.00
CA ASN A 211 -3.35 -16.05 -13.48
C ASN A 211 -4.24 -15.23 -12.53
N GLY A 212 -5.06 -14.35 -13.10
CA GLY A 212 -6.00 -13.48 -12.39
C GLY A 212 -5.37 -12.22 -11.77
N ALA A 213 -4.04 -12.08 -11.74
CA ALA A 213 -3.37 -10.86 -11.28
C ALA A 213 -3.62 -9.69 -12.24
N GLN A 214 -3.66 -8.47 -11.69
CA GLN A 214 -3.79 -7.24 -12.48
C GLN A 214 -2.67 -7.17 -13.53
N PRO A 215 -2.99 -7.22 -14.85
CA PRO A 215 -1.98 -7.14 -15.90
C PRO A 215 -1.24 -5.81 -15.84
N LEU A 216 0.04 -5.81 -16.23
CA LEU A 216 0.87 -4.59 -16.24
C LEU A 216 0.28 -3.50 -17.15
N SER A 217 -0.32 -3.91 -18.28
CA SER A 217 -1.03 -2.99 -19.18
C SER A 217 -2.23 -2.34 -18.52
N SER A 218 -2.98 -3.08 -17.68
CA SER A 218 -4.10 -2.54 -16.91
C SER A 218 -3.62 -1.57 -15.84
N ALA A 219 -2.61 -1.94 -15.05
CA ALA A 219 -2.04 -1.03 -14.04
C ALA A 219 -1.48 0.26 -14.66
N TYR A 220 -0.95 0.18 -15.88
CA TYR A 220 -0.46 1.34 -16.63
C TYR A 220 -1.58 2.21 -17.21
N SER A 221 -2.68 1.64 -17.70
CA SER A 221 -3.74 2.39 -18.38
C SER A 221 -4.83 2.93 -17.46
N GLU A 222 -5.05 2.29 -16.31
CA GLU A 222 -6.14 2.65 -15.37
C GLU A 222 -6.01 4.09 -14.85
N GLN A 223 -4.80 4.47 -14.45
CA GLN A 223 -4.42 5.80 -14.00
C GLN A 223 -2.94 6.03 -14.33
N PRO A 224 -2.47 7.29 -14.41
CA PRO A 224 -1.06 7.58 -14.67
C PRO A 224 -0.14 7.31 -13.46
N TRP A 225 -0.34 6.22 -12.72
CA TRP A 225 0.45 5.82 -11.55
C TRP A 225 1.92 5.60 -11.89
N LEU A 226 2.17 4.84 -12.95
CA LEU A 226 3.50 4.52 -13.47
C LEU A 226 3.95 5.60 -14.46
N GLY A 227 5.27 5.79 -14.57
CA GLY A 227 5.87 6.73 -15.50
C GLY A 227 5.59 6.36 -16.96
N ASP A 228 5.58 7.35 -17.85
CA ASP A 228 5.15 7.15 -19.24
C ASP A 228 6.02 6.12 -20.00
N ALA A 229 7.30 6.01 -19.66
CA ALA A 229 8.21 5.02 -20.24
C ALA A 229 7.80 3.56 -19.97
N PHE A 230 7.05 3.29 -18.89
CA PHE A 230 6.64 1.94 -18.54
C PHE A 230 5.73 1.30 -19.59
N GLY A 231 4.99 2.11 -20.37
CA GLY A 231 4.07 1.64 -21.41
C GLY A 231 4.72 0.66 -22.38
N SER A 232 5.97 0.93 -22.77
CA SER A 232 6.78 0.10 -23.69
C SER A 232 7.10 -1.30 -23.16
N TYR A 233 6.96 -1.52 -21.85
CA TYR A 233 7.33 -2.75 -21.18
C TYR A 233 6.13 -3.60 -20.75
N THR A 234 4.92 -3.05 -20.82
CA THR A 234 3.70 -3.73 -20.33
C THR A 234 3.44 -5.08 -20.99
N GLY A 235 3.78 -5.22 -22.29
CA GLY A 235 3.65 -6.46 -23.05
C GLY A 235 4.88 -7.38 -22.97
N ASN A 236 6.03 -6.90 -22.50
CA ASN A 236 7.25 -7.69 -22.38
C ASN A 236 8.08 -7.26 -21.15
N PRO A 237 7.65 -7.59 -19.92
CA PRO A 237 8.37 -7.21 -18.71
C PRO A 237 9.77 -7.84 -18.59
N ASN A 238 10.08 -8.87 -19.39
CA ASN A 238 11.44 -9.42 -19.42
C ASN A 238 12.47 -8.41 -19.95
N SER A 239 12.03 -7.44 -20.75
CA SER A 239 12.88 -6.36 -21.29
C SER A 239 13.13 -5.20 -20.32
N LEU A 240 12.47 -5.17 -19.15
CA LEU A 240 12.79 -4.19 -18.11
C LEU A 240 14.18 -4.46 -17.52
N PRO A 241 15.06 -3.45 -17.39
CA PRO A 241 16.39 -3.64 -16.80
C PRO A 241 16.36 -3.77 -15.27
N VAL A 242 15.18 -3.59 -14.66
CA VAL A 242 14.92 -3.67 -13.22
C VAL A 242 13.63 -4.47 -12.98
N ASP A 243 13.48 -5.05 -11.79
CA ASP A 243 12.21 -5.63 -11.35
C ASP A 243 11.95 -5.28 -9.88
N THR A 244 10.73 -5.52 -9.40
CA THR A 244 10.26 -5.01 -8.11
C THR A 244 11.08 -5.53 -6.92
N HIS A 245 11.67 -6.73 -6.98
CA HIS A 245 12.53 -7.26 -5.90
C HIS A 245 13.80 -6.42 -5.68
N GLN A 246 14.37 -5.84 -6.73
CA GLN A 246 15.49 -4.89 -6.63
C GLN A 246 15.04 -3.56 -5.99
N ILE A 247 13.80 -3.12 -6.28
CA ILE A 247 13.19 -1.91 -5.73
C ILE A 247 12.84 -2.11 -4.24
N VAL A 248 12.35 -3.31 -3.86
CA VAL A 248 12.25 -3.75 -2.46
C VAL A 248 13.63 -3.64 -1.78
N GLY A 249 14.68 -4.08 -2.47
CA GLY A 249 16.07 -3.94 -2.01
C GLY A 249 16.50 -2.50 -1.71
N MET A 250 16.00 -1.50 -2.43
CA MET A 250 16.30 -0.09 -2.17
C MET A 250 15.83 0.40 -0.80
N ILE A 251 14.93 -0.35 -0.15
CA ILE A 251 14.49 -0.08 1.23
C ILE A 251 15.54 -0.55 2.24
N ALA A 252 16.26 -1.62 1.96
CA ALA A 252 17.26 -2.19 2.87
C ALA A 252 18.36 -1.17 3.22
N PRO A 253 18.82 -1.13 4.49
CA PRO A 253 18.45 -2.02 5.61
C PRO A 253 17.27 -1.50 6.46
N ARG A 254 16.49 -0.51 5.99
CA ARG A 254 15.38 0.08 6.75
C ARG A 254 14.23 -0.91 6.90
N GLY A 255 13.30 -0.65 7.82
CA GLY A 255 12.19 -1.55 8.09
C GLY A 255 11.23 -1.67 6.90
N LEU A 256 10.84 -2.88 6.57
CA LEU A 256 9.80 -3.17 5.59
C LEU A 256 8.82 -4.21 6.14
N PHE A 257 7.53 -3.87 6.15
CA PHE A 257 6.46 -4.80 6.48
C PHE A 257 5.41 -4.83 5.35
N VAL A 258 5.49 -5.84 4.49
CA VAL A 258 4.54 -6.07 3.40
C VAL A 258 3.35 -6.87 3.93
N MET A 259 2.15 -6.30 3.78
CA MET A 259 0.87 -6.93 4.16
C MET A 259 0.09 -7.21 2.89
N ASP A 260 -0.18 -8.48 2.57
CA ASP A 260 -0.85 -8.88 1.33
C ASP A 260 -2.08 -9.75 1.59
N ASN A 261 -2.94 -9.87 0.59
CA ASN A 261 -4.21 -10.59 0.68
C ASN A 261 -4.27 -11.69 -0.41
N PRO A 262 -4.27 -12.98 -0.04
CA PRO A 262 -4.19 -14.09 -0.97
C PRO A 262 -5.54 -14.44 -1.61
N HIS A 263 -6.63 -13.84 -1.12
CA HIS A 263 -8.00 -14.14 -1.52
C HIS A 263 -8.45 -13.32 -2.74
N ILE A 264 -7.69 -12.29 -3.12
CA ILE A 264 -7.98 -11.43 -4.27
C ILE A 264 -6.91 -11.66 -5.33
N ASP A 265 -7.28 -12.42 -6.37
CA ASP A 265 -6.37 -12.74 -7.47
C ASP A 265 -5.75 -11.49 -8.10
N TRP A 266 -6.54 -10.42 -8.27
CA TRP A 266 -6.12 -9.15 -8.87
C TRP A 266 -4.89 -8.52 -8.19
N LEU A 267 -4.68 -8.79 -6.90
CA LEU A 267 -3.52 -8.28 -6.16
C LEU A 267 -2.22 -9.02 -6.49
N GLY A 268 -2.29 -10.22 -7.06
CA GLY A 268 -1.10 -11.00 -7.42
C GLY A 268 -0.23 -11.32 -6.21
N ALA A 269 -0.83 -11.81 -5.10
CA ALA A 269 -0.12 -12.04 -3.85
C ALA A 269 1.05 -13.04 -3.98
N ARG A 270 1.01 -13.98 -4.94
CA ARG A 270 2.16 -14.85 -5.21
C ARG A 270 3.32 -14.03 -5.76
N SER A 271 3.05 -13.12 -6.69
CA SER A 271 4.04 -12.20 -7.25
C SER A 271 4.55 -11.17 -6.24
N GLY A 272 3.71 -10.74 -5.29
CA GLY A 272 4.12 -9.97 -4.11
C GLY A 272 5.12 -10.75 -3.25
N ASN A 273 4.81 -12.02 -2.96
CA ASN A 273 5.71 -12.89 -2.21
C ASN A 273 7.04 -13.16 -2.94
N VAL A 274 7.03 -13.39 -4.26
CA VAL A 274 8.25 -13.56 -5.07
C VAL A 274 9.15 -12.31 -4.97
N ALA A 275 8.58 -11.12 -5.08
CA ALA A 275 9.32 -9.87 -4.94
C ALA A 275 9.92 -9.69 -3.54
N ALA A 276 9.12 -9.98 -2.49
CA ALA A 276 9.57 -9.89 -1.10
C ALA A 276 10.69 -10.88 -0.81
N LEU A 277 10.61 -12.12 -1.29
CA LEU A 277 11.67 -13.13 -1.15
C LEU A 277 12.95 -12.70 -1.88
N GLY A 278 12.82 -12.20 -3.12
CA GLY A 278 13.99 -11.69 -3.87
C GLY A 278 14.64 -10.48 -3.20
N GLY A 279 13.83 -9.60 -2.61
CA GLY A 279 14.29 -8.49 -1.78
C GLY A 279 14.96 -8.96 -0.49
N ALA A 280 14.42 -10.00 0.17
CA ALA A 280 14.99 -10.55 1.40
C ALA A 280 16.42 -11.06 1.21
N GLU A 281 16.81 -11.52 0.02
CA GLU A 281 18.20 -11.86 -0.27
C GLU A 281 19.13 -10.65 -0.19
N ILE A 282 18.65 -9.45 -0.56
CA ILE A 282 19.41 -8.19 -0.44
C ILE A 282 19.53 -7.80 1.04
N TYR A 283 18.45 -7.91 1.81
CA TYR A 283 18.48 -7.70 3.26
C TYR A 283 19.46 -8.67 3.93
N LYS A 284 19.44 -9.95 3.57
CA LYS A 284 20.36 -10.97 4.05
C LYS A 284 21.81 -10.63 3.71
N ALA A 285 22.08 -10.24 2.46
CA ALA A 285 23.42 -9.88 2.02
C ALA A 285 24.02 -8.70 2.80
N LEU A 286 23.17 -7.78 3.27
CA LEU A 286 23.57 -6.63 4.09
C LEU A 286 23.67 -6.95 5.59
N GLY A 287 23.32 -8.16 6.01
CA GLY A 287 23.23 -8.52 7.44
C GLY A 287 22.02 -7.92 8.14
N ALA A 288 20.96 -7.60 7.39
CA ALA A 288 19.72 -6.98 7.88
C ALA A 288 18.50 -7.87 7.62
N GLY A 289 18.68 -9.20 7.51
CA GLY A 289 17.59 -10.15 7.20
C GLY A 289 16.37 -10.01 8.12
N ASP A 290 16.60 -9.64 9.39
CA ASP A 290 15.57 -9.42 10.40
C ASP A 290 14.73 -8.16 10.19
N ASN A 291 14.99 -7.36 9.15
CA ASN A 291 14.32 -6.06 8.93
C ASN A 291 13.22 -6.09 7.87
N ILE A 292 12.97 -7.25 7.27
CA ILE A 292 11.87 -7.46 6.32
C ILE A 292 10.85 -8.45 6.88
N THR A 293 9.59 -8.02 6.91
CA THR A 293 8.43 -8.82 7.29
C THR A 293 7.50 -8.93 6.08
N TYR A 294 6.98 -10.12 5.81
CA TYR A 294 5.96 -10.37 4.79
C TYR A 294 4.83 -11.18 5.40
N TRP A 295 3.58 -10.74 5.21
CA TRP A 295 2.44 -11.44 5.77
C TRP A 295 1.26 -11.44 4.82
N SER A 296 0.92 -12.62 4.29
CA SER A 296 -0.29 -12.85 3.51
C SER A 296 -1.18 -13.96 4.05
N ASP A 297 -0.75 -14.71 5.07
CA ASP A 297 -1.60 -15.70 5.72
C ASP A 297 -2.65 -15.03 6.61
N VAL A 298 -3.79 -14.71 6.02
CA VAL A 298 -4.90 -13.98 6.63
C VAL A 298 -6.23 -14.69 6.38
N ARG A 299 -7.17 -14.58 7.33
CA ARG A 299 -8.49 -15.20 7.22
C ARG A 299 -9.49 -14.34 6.44
N ASP A 300 -9.53 -13.06 6.75
CA ASP A 300 -10.44 -12.12 6.07
C ASP A 300 -9.91 -11.75 4.68
N GLY A 301 -10.67 -12.12 3.66
CA GLY A 301 -10.37 -11.82 2.26
C GLY A 301 -10.80 -10.44 1.79
N SER A 302 -11.50 -9.66 2.62
CA SER A 302 -11.99 -8.33 2.28
C SER A 302 -10.84 -7.38 1.94
N HIS A 303 -10.97 -6.66 0.83
CA HIS A 303 -9.93 -5.74 0.38
C HIS A 303 -9.74 -4.60 1.39
N CYS A 304 -8.48 -4.32 1.77
CA CYS A 304 -8.12 -3.27 2.72
C CYS A 304 -8.76 -3.41 4.11
N ALA A 305 -9.13 -4.62 4.52
CA ALA A 305 -9.55 -4.85 5.88
C ALA A 305 -8.40 -4.68 6.86
N VAL A 306 -8.70 -4.07 8.02
CA VAL A 306 -7.80 -4.09 9.17
C VAL A 306 -7.90 -5.48 9.82
N ARG A 307 -6.76 -6.18 9.90
CA ARG A 307 -6.72 -7.59 10.31
C ARG A 307 -5.99 -7.77 11.63
N SER A 308 -6.55 -8.64 12.47
CA SER A 308 -5.96 -8.98 13.77
C SER A 308 -4.56 -9.59 13.63
N GLU A 309 -4.35 -10.36 12.58
CA GLU A 309 -3.11 -11.06 12.24
C GLU A 309 -1.94 -10.09 12.00
N TRP A 310 -2.22 -8.85 11.58
CA TRP A 310 -1.20 -7.84 11.33
C TRP A 310 -0.91 -6.95 12.54
N ARG A 311 -1.75 -6.94 13.58
CA ARG A 311 -1.61 -6.01 14.71
C ARG A 311 -0.30 -6.17 15.47
N THR A 312 0.02 -7.39 15.91
CA THR A 312 1.25 -7.64 16.67
C THR A 312 2.50 -7.36 15.82
N PRO A 313 2.62 -7.84 14.57
CA PRO A 313 3.74 -7.48 13.71
C PRO A 313 3.86 -5.98 13.43
N LEU A 314 2.73 -5.28 13.27
CA LEU A 314 2.70 -3.83 13.10
C LEU A 314 3.31 -3.12 14.32
N GLN A 315 2.87 -3.47 15.53
CA GLN A 315 3.41 -2.93 16.78
C GLN A 315 4.91 -3.19 16.89
N GLN A 316 5.35 -4.43 16.62
CA GLN A 316 6.76 -4.82 16.69
C GLN A 316 7.63 -4.06 15.69
N ASN A 317 7.16 -3.85 14.45
CA ASN A 317 7.87 -3.07 13.45
C ASN A 317 7.94 -1.58 13.86
N ILE A 318 6.87 -1.00 14.40
CA ILE A 318 6.89 0.38 14.91
C ILE A 318 7.87 0.50 16.08
N GLN A 319 7.82 -0.41 17.05
CA GLN A 319 8.72 -0.43 18.20
C GLN A 319 10.19 -0.55 17.77
N LYS A 320 10.50 -1.41 16.79
CA LYS A 320 11.87 -1.60 16.29
C LYS A 320 12.38 -0.42 15.47
N PHE A 321 11.60 0.04 14.50
CA PHE A 321 12.11 0.98 13.49
C PHE A 321 11.82 2.43 13.80
N LEU A 322 10.74 2.74 14.51
CA LEU A 322 10.35 4.12 14.81
C LEU A 322 10.70 4.50 16.25
N LEU A 323 10.34 3.67 17.23
CA LEU A 323 10.61 3.96 18.65
C LEU A 323 12.01 3.53 19.12
N LYS A 324 12.66 2.60 18.40
CA LYS A 324 13.94 1.98 18.80
C LYS A 324 13.90 1.28 20.17
N THR A 325 12.74 0.76 20.56
CA THR A 325 12.52 0.04 21.83
C THR A 325 12.39 -1.48 21.66
N GLY A 326 12.24 -1.96 20.43
CA GLY A 326 12.11 -3.38 20.11
C GLY A 326 13.23 -3.89 19.21
N ASN A 327 13.43 -5.22 19.20
CA ASN A 327 14.42 -5.90 18.37
C ASN A 327 13.87 -7.12 17.61
N THR A 328 12.55 -7.34 17.62
CA THR A 328 11.91 -8.51 17.01
C THR A 328 12.34 -8.72 15.55
N SER A 329 12.67 -9.96 15.20
CA SER A 329 12.98 -10.34 13.81
C SER A 329 11.72 -10.32 12.95
N GLY A 330 11.86 -9.79 11.74
CA GLY A 330 10.85 -9.91 10.71
C GLY A 330 10.60 -11.36 10.33
N VAL A 331 9.35 -11.67 9.96
CA VAL A 331 8.92 -13.02 9.61
C VAL A 331 8.24 -13.04 8.25
N PHE A 332 8.36 -14.15 7.55
CA PHE A 332 7.61 -14.43 6.33
C PHE A 332 6.49 -15.42 6.66
N ARG A 333 5.27 -14.90 6.83
CA ARG A 333 4.07 -15.70 7.03
C ARG A 333 3.20 -15.66 5.78
N THR A 334 3.51 -16.54 4.86
CA THR A 334 2.90 -16.60 3.53
C THR A 334 1.71 -17.57 3.52
N SER A 335 0.59 -17.13 2.95
CA SER A 335 -0.54 -18.04 2.70
C SER A 335 -0.14 -19.17 1.75
N PRO A 336 -0.43 -20.44 2.09
CA PRO A 336 -0.15 -21.58 1.21
C PRO A 336 -0.79 -21.46 -0.18
N ALA A 337 -1.96 -20.79 -0.29
CA ALA A 337 -2.68 -20.64 -1.56
C ALA A 337 -1.91 -19.79 -2.60
N LYS A 338 -1.11 -18.83 -2.12
CA LYS A 338 -0.37 -17.86 -2.93
C LYS A 338 1.11 -17.80 -2.55
N SER A 339 1.71 -18.94 -2.25
CA SER A 339 3.15 -19.02 -1.97
C SER A 339 3.96 -18.86 -3.25
N GLY A 340 5.01 -18.03 -3.20
CA GLY A 340 5.99 -17.85 -4.26
C GLY A 340 7.21 -18.76 -4.07
N ASN A 341 7.79 -19.23 -5.16
CA ASN A 341 9.02 -20.04 -5.14
C ASN A 341 10.17 -19.28 -5.79
N LEU A 342 10.99 -18.59 -5.00
CA LEU A 342 12.09 -17.76 -5.53
C LEU A 342 13.09 -18.56 -6.39
N SER A 343 13.26 -19.87 -6.17
CA SER A 343 14.20 -20.69 -6.94
C SER A 343 13.86 -20.76 -8.44
N GLU A 344 12.59 -20.60 -8.81
CA GLU A 344 12.14 -20.52 -10.21
C GLU A 344 12.48 -19.18 -10.87
N TRP A 345 12.80 -18.18 -10.05
CA TRP A 345 12.94 -16.79 -10.46
C TRP A 345 14.37 -16.25 -10.34
N ARG A 346 15.26 -16.93 -9.62
CA ARG A 346 16.66 -16.52 -9.48
C ARG A 346 17.67 -17.52 -10.07
N ASN A 347 18.78 -16.99 -10.58
CA ASN A 347 19.98 -17.75 -10.94
C ASN A 347 21.24 -17.25 -10.22
N TRP A 348 21.08 -16.31 -9.28
CA TRP A 348 22.19 -15.75 -8.51
C TRP A 348 22.34 -16.44 -7.15
N GLN A 349 23.54 -16.33 -6.60
CA GLN A 349 23.83 -16.64 -5.20
C GLN A 349 23.86 -15.34 -4.39
N THR A 350 23.42 -15.42 -3.14
CA THR A 350 23.40 -14.28 -2.23
C THR A 350 24.76 -14.14 -1.56
N PRO A 351 25.50 -13.05 -1.79
CA PRO A 351 26.79 -12.82 -1.15
C PRO A 351 26.59 -12.39 0.31
N ASN A 352 27.65 -12.49 1.11
CA ASN A 352 27.79 -11.70 2.33
C ASN A 352 28.53 -10.41 1.97
N LEU A 353 27.96 -9.24 2.26
CA LEU A 353 28.56 -7.94 1.94
C LEU A 353 29.19 -7.33 3.20
N PRO A 354 30.51 -7.45 3.40
CA PRO A 354 31.20 -6.81 4.52
C PRO A 354 31.25 -5.29 4.37
N ASP A 355 31.45 -4.60 5.49
CA ASP A 355 31.89 -3.21 5.48
C ASP A 355 33.34 -3.15 4.97
N THR A 356 33.64 -2.24 4.05
CA THR A 356 35.01 -2.06 3.54
C THR A 356 35.89 -1.48 4.66
N GLY A 357 36.67 -2.34 5.32
CA GLY A 357 37.58 -1.97 6.41
C GLY A 357 38.56 -3.06 6.87
N THR A 358 38.42 -4.30 6.44
CA THR A 358 39.39 -5.37 6.75
C THR A 358 39.96 -5.98 5.48
N THR A 359 40.98 -5.31 4.93
CA THR A 359 42.06 -6.02 4.26
C THR A 359 42.84 -6.83 5.29
N GLY A 360 42.82 -8.16 5.19
CA GLY A 360 43.86 -9.01 5.77
C GLY A 360 43.37 -10.26 6.50
N GLY A 361 43.85 -11.42 6.04
CA GLY A 361 44.19 -12.53 6.93
C GLY A 361 43.27 -13.75 6.88
N ALA A 362 43.69 -14.76 6.13
CA ALA A 362 43.30 -16.15 6.38
C ALA A 362 43.99 -16.68 7.65
N THR A 363 43.22 -17.33 8.54
CA THR A 363 43.57 -18.40 9.52
C THR A 363 42.23 -18.70 10.25
N GLY A 364 41.64 -19.90 10.30
CA GLY A 364 42.17 -21.19 10.75
C GLY A 364 41.84 -21.41 12.23
N GLY A 365 41.00 -22.41 12.57
CA GLY A 365 41.00 -23.05 13.91
C GLY A 365 39.72 -22.96 14.79
N ASP A 366 38.83 -23.93 14.61
CA ASP A 366 38.32 -24.95 15.56
C ASP A 366 37.77 -24.70 16.99
N THR A 367 36.73 -25.52 17.28
CA THR A 367 36.24 -26.18 18.52
C THR A 367 35.59 -25.48 19.74
N GLY A 368 34.48 -26.12 20.17
CA GLY A 368 34.01 -26.30 21.56
C GLY A 368 32.91 -25.33 22.00
N GLY A 369 31.67 -25.70 22.36
CA GLY A 369 31.12 -26.93 22.93
C GLY A 369 30.79 -26.69 24.41
N ASP A 370 29.52 -26.54 24.78
CA ASP A 370 28.96 -27.11 26.01
C ASP A 370 27.42 -27.08 26.06
N THR A 371 26.88 -27.91 26.95
CA THR A 371 25.56 -28.52 27.05
C THR A 371 24.88 -28.21 28.40
N GLY A 372 23.56 -28.45 28.48
CA GLY A 372 22.74 -28.51 29.71
C GLY A 372 21.35 -27.91 29.47
N GLY A 373 20.24 -28.66 29.36
CA GLY A 373 19.59 -29.52 30.38
C GLY A 373 18.68 -28.65 31.27
N ALA A 374 17.39 -28.88 31.56
CA ALA A 374 16.45 -30.00 31.46
C ALA A 374 14.99 -29.45 31.67
N THR A 375 13.96 -29.96 30.97
CA THR A 375 12.78 -30.78 31.42
C THR A 375 11.67 -30.19 32.32
N GLY A 376 10.40 -30.49 31.94
CA GLY A 376 9.15 -30.53 32.75
C GLY A 376 8.10 -29.49 32.31
N GLY A 377 6.93 -29.79 31.71
CA GLY A 377 5.77 -30.63 32.13
C GLY A 377 4.74 -29.74 32.88
N ASP A 378 3.40 -29.76 32.76
CA ASP A 378 2.39 -30.48 31.97
C ASP A 378 1.00 -29.78 32.20
N THR A 379 0.04 -29.99 31.28
CA THR A 379 -1.45 -29.99 31.36
C THR A 379 -2.36 -28.88 31.96
N GLY A 380 -3.46 -28.61 31.20
CA GLY A 380 -4.86 -28.39 31.66
C GLY A 380 -5.28 -26.92 31.85
N GLY A 381 -6.37 -26.35 31.30
CA GLY A 381 -7.65 -26.87 30.80
C GLY A 381 -8.79 -26.19 31.59
N GLY A 382 -9.73 -25.46 30.94
CA GLY A 382 -10.98 -25.03 31.59
C GLY A 382 -11.57 -23.68 31.17
N ASP A 383 -12.72 -23.75 30.50
CA ASP A 383 -13.62 -22.72 29.96
C ASP A 383 -14.44 -21.96 31.02
N THR A 384 -14.97 -20.77 30.68
CA THR A 384 -16.38 -20.35 30.93
C THR A 384 -16.66 -19.02 30.23
N GLY A 385 -17.76 -19.00 29.47
CA GLY A 385 -18.16 -17.91 28.59
C GLY A 385 -18.85 -16.69 29.24
N GLY A 386 -19.13 -15.72 28.38
CA GLY A 386 -19.96 -14.55 28.65
C GLY A 386 -20.52 -14.01 27.33
N THR A 387 -21.77 -14.37 27.06
CA THR A 387 -22.62 -13.82 25.98
C THR A 387 -22.95 -12.35 26.25
N ASN A 388 -22.92 -11.50 25.22
CA ASN A 388 -23.76 -10.30 25.22
C ASN A 388 -24.36 -10.06 23.84
N ALA A 389 -25.69 -9.97 23.83
CA ALA A 389 -26.56 -9.78 22.68
C ALA A 389 -26.99 -8.32 22.58
N GLY A 390 -27.26 -7.86 21.35
CA GLY A 390 -27.95 -6.60 21.05
C GLY A 390 -27.34 -5.95 19.79
N THR A 391 -28.07 -5.55 18.76
CA THR A 391 -29.53 -5.48 18.54
C THR A 391 -29.73 -5.36 17.02
N THR A 392 -30.54 -6.26 16.46
CA THR A 392 -31.07 -6.23 15.10
C THR A 392 -32.36 -5.42 15.01
N GLY A 393 -32.52 -4.67 13.92
CA GLY A 393 -33.81 -4.28 13.31
C GLY A 393 -33.51 -3.88 11.86
N GLY A 394 -34.14 -4.36 10.79
CA GLY A 394 -35.45 -4.98 10.54
C GLY A 394 -36.14 -4.14 9.45
N THR A 395 -35.80 -4.32 8.16
CA THR A 395 -36.53 -5.03 7.07
C THR A 395 -37.96 -4.56 6.74
N THR A 396 -38.21 -4.23 5.47
CA THR A 396 -39.35 -4.61 4.57
C THR A 396 -39.13 -3.92 3.20
N GLY A 397 -39.33 -4.47 1.99
CA GLY A 397 -39.80 -5.75 1.43
C GLY A 397 -40.10 -5.55 -0.08
N GLY A 398 -39.91 -6.57 -0.95
CA GLY A 398 -40.35 -6.50 -2.36
C GLY A 398 -39.76 -7.53 -3.35
N THR A 399 -40.41 -8.70 -3.44
CA THR A 399 -40.59 -9.62 -4.60
C THR A 399 -39.40 -10.35 -5.28
N ASN A 400 -39.37 -11.68 -5.07
CA ASN A 400 -39.03 -12.78 -6.01
C ASN A 400 -37.92 -12.55 -7.07
N GLY A 401 -36.77 -12.05 -6.64
CA GLY A 401 -35.52 -12.17 -7.38
C GLY A 401 -34.49 -12.87 -6.52
N ALA A 402 -33.70 -13.76 -7.11
CA ALA A 402 -32.46 -14.24 -6.49
C ALA A 402 -31.53 -13.07 -6.12
N CYS A 403 -31.70 -11.87 -6.73
CA CYS A 403 -30.94 -10.69 -6.36
C CYS A 403 -31.59 -9.88 -5.22
N THR A 404 -30.80 -9.57 -4.19
CA THR A 404 -31.17 -8.66 -3.10
C THR A 404 -30.10 -7.57 -2.93
N ALA A 405 -30.50 -6.37 -2.53
CA ALA A 405 -29.58 -5.26 -2.27
C ALA A 405 -29.71 -4.75 -0.83
N GLY A 406 -28.57 -4.47 -0.19
CA GLY A 406 -28.48 -3.89 1.15
C GLY A 406 -27.57 -2.66 1.14
N TYR A 407 -27.93 -1.62 1.88
CA TYR A 407 -27.19 -0.37 1.93
C TYR A 407 -26.60 -0.11 3.30
N ARG A 408 -25.42 0.52 3.32
CA ARG A 408 -24.89 1.18 4.52
C ARG A 408 -24.18 2.47 4.16
N THR A 409 -24.23 3.43 5.07
CA THR A 409 -23.37 4.61 5.01
C THR A 409 -21.97 4.21 5.47
N VAL A 410 -20.95 4.49 4.65
CA VAL A 410 -19.54 4.20 4.94
C VAL A 410 -18.88 5.36 5.68
N ASN A 411 -19.15 6.58 5.22
CA ASN A 411 -18.64 7.82 5.82
C ASN A 411 -19.57 8.99 5.49
N SER A 412 -19.56 10.06 6.27
CA SER A 412 -20.27 11.31 5.97
C SER A 412 -19.43 12.54 6.32
N TRP A 413 -19.66 13.64 5.61
CA TRP A 413 -18.97 14.92 5.82
C TRP A 413 -19.90 16.09 5.53
N SER A 414 -19.47 17.31 5.88
CA SER A 414 -20.24 18.51 5.53
C SER A 414 -20.32 18.66 4.01
N GLY A 415 -21.54 18.59 3.47
CA GLY A 415 -21.79 18.67 2.03
C GLY A 415 -21.75 17.34 1.27
N GLY A 416 -21.64 16.18 1.93
CA GLY A 416 -21.72 14.89 1.23
C GLY A 416 -21.56 13.65 2.10
N PHE A 417 -21.66 12.48 1.49
CA PHE A 417 -21.41 11.20 2.15
C PHE A 417 -20.99 10.12 1.14
N GLN A 418 -20.50 9.01 1.69
CA GLN A 418 -20.17 7.80 0.95
C GLN A 418 -21.13 6.68 1.34
N GLY A 419 -21.77 6.08 0.34
CA GLY A 419 -22.62 4.91 0.46
C GLY A 419 -21.95 3.66 -0.11
N GLU A 420 -22.31 2.49 0.44
CA GLU A 420 -22.00 1.18 -0.14
C GLU A 420 -23.28 0.37 -0.24
N VAL A 421 -23.45 -0.33 -1.36
CA VAL A 421 -24.53 -1.29 -1.57
C VAL A 421 -23.93 -2.68 -1.78
N SER A 422 -24.38 -3.64 -0.97
CA SER A 422 -24.14 -5.06 -1.17
C SER A 422 -25.22 -5.65 -2.06
N VAL A 423 -24.83 -6.35 -3.11
CA VAL A 423 -25.69 -7.11 -4.00
C VAL A 423 -25.47 -8.59 -3.73
N ARG A 424 -26.50 -9.27 -3.20
CA ARG A 424 -26.42 -10.67 -2.80
C ARG A 424 -27.33 -11.53 -3.67
N ASN A 425 -26.77 -12.66 -4.11
CA ASN A 425 -27.52 -13.75 -4.70
C ASN A 425 -28.07 -14.68 -3.61
N ALA A 426 -29.37 -14.59 -3.33
CA ALA A 426 -30.11 -15.46 -2.43
C ALA A 426 -30.68 -16.72 -3.12
N GLY A 427 -30.43 -16.91 -4.42
CA GLY A 427 -30.82 -18.08 -5.20
C GLY A 427 -29.76 -19.20 -5.19
N VAL A 428 -30.10 -20.29 -5.89
CA VAL A 428 -29.26 -21.49 -6.04
C VAL A 428 -28.46 -21.51 -7.35
N ASP A 429 -28.85 -20.69 -8.33
CA ASP A 429 -28.14 -20.50 -9.60
C ASP A 429 -27.36 -19.19 -9.58
N ALA A 430 -26.28 -19.09 -10.36
CA ALA A 430 -25.50 -17.86 -10.47
C ALA A 430 -26.30 -16.75 -11.16
N LEU A 431 -26.23 -15.52 -10.64
CA LEU A 431 -26.69 -14.33 -11.37
C LEU A 431 -25.73 -14.07 -12.54
N ASN A 432 -26.25 -13.62 -13.69
CA ASN A 432 -25.46 -13.25 -14.87
C ASN A 432 -25.63 -11.76 -15.21
N GLY A 433 -25.63 -10.95 -14.16
CA GLY A 433 -25.87 -9.51 -14.21
C GLY A 433 -26.70 -9.09 -13.01
N TRP A 434 -26.55 -7.83 -12.63
CA TRP A 434 -27.42 -7.24 -11.62
C TRP A 434 -27.58 -5.75 -11.87
N THR A 435 -28.74 -5.22 -11.49
CA THR A 435 -29.05 -3.80 -11.51
C THR A 435 -29.72 -3.43 -10.21
N VAL A 436 -29.18 -2.41 -9.54
CA VAL A 436 -29.76 -1.82 -8.33
C VAL A 436 -30.43 -0.51 -8.67
N GLY A 437 -31.72 -0.37 -8.34
CA GLY A 437 -32.43 0.91 -8.32
C GLY A 437 -32.38 1.51 -6.92
N MET A 438 -32.22 2.83 -6.81
CA MET A 438 -32.32 3.56 -5.54
C MET A 438 -32.73 5.02 -5.75
N THR A 439 -33.39 5.64 -4.77
CA THR A 439 -33.84 7.03 -4.81
C THR A 439 -33.03 7.89 -3.84
N LEU A 440 -32.30 8.88 -4.37
CA LEU A 440 -31.58 9.87 -3.55
C LEU A 440 -32.53 10.88 -2.92
N ALA A 441 -32.19 11.38 -1.72
CA ALA A 441 -32.99 12.40 -1.05
C ALA A 441 -32.95 13.75 -1.81
N PRO A 442 -33.97 14.62 -1.64
CA PRO A 442 -33.97 15.93 -2.28
C PRO A 442 -32.71 16.75 -1.97
N GLY A 443 -32.11 17.35 -3.00
CA GLY A 443 -30.87 18.13 -2.88
C GLY A 443 -29.58 17.31 -2.84
N GLN A 444 -29.66 15.99 -3.01
CA GLN A 444 -28.50 15.10 -3.19
C GLN A 444 -28.22 14.85 -4.68
N SER A 445 -26.94 14.70 -5.02
CA SER A 445 -26.46 14.27 -6.33
C SER A 445 -25.29 13.29 -6.21
N ILE A 446 -25.23 12.26 -7.05
CA ILE A 446 -24.07 11.39 -7.19
C ILE A 446 -22.86 12.21 -7.62
N GLY A 447 -21.75 12.08 -6.90
CA GLY A 447 -20.44 12.59 -7.29
C GLY A 447 -19.62 11.54 -8.06
N SER A 448 -19.55 10.31 -7.56
CA SER A 448 -18.82 9.21 -8.21
C SER A 448 -19.39 7.85 -7.83
N VAL A 449 -19.18 6.84 -8.69
CA VAL A 449 -19.54 5.43 -8.44
C VAL A 449 -18.36 4.55 -8.83
N TRP A 450 -18.07 3.51 -8.07
CA TRP A 450 -17.09 2.47 -8.40
C TRP A 450 -17.69 1.07 -8.22
N ASN A 451 -17.11 0.08 -8.91
CA ASN A 451 -17.62 -1.29 -9.00
C ASN A 451 -19.07 -1.39 -9.55
N GLY A 452 -19.53 -0.36 -10.27
CA GLY A 452 -20.83 -0.33 -10.94
C GLY A 452 -20.88 0.75 -12.01
N ARG A 453 -21.86 0.65 -12.92
CA ARG A 453 -22.13 1.63 -13.97
C ARG A 453 -23.43 2.35 -13.66
N ASN A 454 -23.34 3.65 -13.43
CA ASN A 454 -24.46 4.49 -13.04
C ASN A 454 -25.17 5.10 -14.25
N SER A 455 -26.50 5.23 -14.20
CA SER A 455 -27.30 5.83 -15.27
C SER A 455 -27.98 7.16 -14.91
N GLY A 456 -27.77 7.73 -13.71
CA GLY A 456 -28.40 8.99 -13.30
C GLY A 456 -27.66 9.71 -12.17
N THR A 457 -27.88 11.01 -12.00
CA THR A 457 -27.13 11.81 -11.00
C THR A 457 -27.96 12.27 -9.81
N SER A 458 -29.29 12.35 -9.92
CA SER A 458 -30.18 12.82 -8.83
C SER A 458 -31.55 12.15 -8.92
N GLY A 459 -32.32 12.14 -7.82
CA GLY A 459 -33.61 11.45 -7.77
C GLY A 459 -33.43 9.93 -7.83
N THR A 460 -34.28 9.23 -8.58
CA THR A 460 -34.13 7.79 -8.81
C THR A 460 -33.01 7.50 -9.81
N ILE A 461 -32.04 6.71 -9.37
CA ILE A 461 -30.89 6.28 -10.17
C ILE A 461 -30.87 4.76 -10.27
N THR A 462 -30.16 4.25 -11.27
CA THR A 462 -29.82 2.82 -11.35
C THR A 462 -28.32 2.62 -11.48
N VAL A 463 -27.82 1.58 -10.82
CA VAL A 463 -26.43 1.13 -10.91
C VAL A 463 -26.43 -0.32 -11.34
N SER A 464 -25.86 -0.58 -12.51
CA SER A 464 -25.66 -1.94 -13.04
C SER A 464 -24.24 -2.44 -12.78
N ASN A 465 -24.02 -3.74 -12.92
CA ASN A 465 -22.72 -4.35 -12.70
C ASN A 465 -21.61 -3.78 -13.59
N ALA A 466 -20.40 -3.73 -13.04
CA ALA A 466 -19.18 -3.56 -13.83
C ALA A 466 -18.89 -4.83 -14.66
N PRO A 467 -18.05 -4.76 -15.71
CA PRO A 467 -17.74 -5.94 -16.54
C PRO A 467 -17.25 -7.17 -15.74
N TRP A 468 -16.61 -6.96 -14.59
CA TRP A 468 -15.93 -8.01 -13.81
C TRP A 468 -16.74 -8.56 -12.64
N ASN A 469 -17.88 -7.96 -12.28
CA ASN A 469 -18.67 -8.37 -11.10
C ASN A 469 -20.14 -8.68 -11.42
N GLY A 470 -20.47 -8.93 -12.69
CA GLY A 470 -21.82 -9.31 -13.10
C GLY A 470 -22.22 -10.72 -12.68
N THR A 471 -21.27 -11.65 -12.67
CA THR A 471 -21.53 -13.02 -12.23
C THR A 471 -21.45 -13.12 -10.71
N VAL A 472 -22.55 -13.50 -10.07
CA VAL A 472 -22.61 -13.69 -8.60
C VAL A 472 -23.05 -15.12 -8.33
N ALA A 473 -22.15 -15.96 -7.84
CA ALA A 473 -22.45 -17.35 -7.48
C ALA A 473 -23.60 -17.43 -6.46
N ALA A 474 -24.24 -18.59 -6.35
CA ALA A 474 -25.26 -18.85 -5.32
C ALA A 474 -24.73 -18.50 -3.92
N ASN A 475 -25.52 -17.78 -3.12
CA ASN A 475 -25.12 -17.20 -1.82
C ASN A 475 -23.96 -16.20 -1.86
N GLY A 476 -23.40 -15.90 -3.04
CA GLY A 476 -22.36 -14.91 -3.25
C GLY A 476 -22.86 -13.49 -3.02
N THR A 477 -21.93 -12.60 -2.70
CA THR A 477 -22.20 -11.17 -2.52
C THR A 477 -21.09 -10.38 -3.21
N VAL A 478 -21.48 -9.34 -3.93
CA VAL A 478 -20.58 -8.31 -4.47
C VAL A 478 -20.99 -6.95 -3.91
N THR A 479 -20.11 -5.96 -3.98
CA THR A 479 -20.42 -4.61 -3.52
C THR A 479 -20.05 -3.56 -4.55
N PHE A 480 -20.81 -2.47 -4.55
CA PHE A 480 -20.42 -1.23 -5.21
C PHE A 480 -20.57 -0.06 -4.24
N GLY A 481 -19.82 1.00 -4.49
CA GLY A 481 -19.86 2.20 -3.65
C GLY A 481 -20.01 3.46 -4.48
N PHE A 482 -20.44 4.52 -3.81
CA PHE A 482 -20.66 5.81 -4.44
C PHE A 482 -20.45 6.94 -3.43
N THR A 483 -20.12 8.12 -3.95
CA THR A 483 -20.17 9.37 -3.20
C THR A 483 -21.36 10.21 -3.63
N VAL A 484 -21.93 10.93 -2.67
CA VAL A 484 -23.03 11.88 -2.86
C VAL A 484 -22.57 13.24 -2.37
N THR A 485 -22.88 14.27 -3.15
CA THR A 485 -22.80 15.68 -2.75
C THR A 485 -24.19 16.20 -2.45
N GLY A 486 -24.38 16.94 -1.36
CA GLY A 486 -25.68 17.49 -0.98
C GLY A 486 -25.73 17.94 0.47
N GLY A 487 -26.75 18.73 0.82
CA GLY A 487 -26.90 19.31 2.16
C GLY A 487 -27.30 18.33 3.27
N SER A 488 -27.52 17.04 2.95
CA SER A 488 -27.92 16.01 3.91
C SER A 488 -27.17 14.68 3.67
N SER A 489 -26.93 13.93 4.75
CA SER A 489 -26.38 12.58 4.72
C SER A 489 -27.45 11.49 4.83
N ALA A 490 -28.69 11.80 4.42
CA ALA A 490 -29.80 10.85 4.44
C ALA A 490 -29.52 9.69 3.48
N ALA A 491 -29.80 8.46 3.91
CA ALA A 491 -29.65 7.26 3.10
C ALA A 491 -30.60 7.27 1.90
N PRO A 492 -30.24 6.65 0.75
CA PRO A 492 -31.16 6.46 -0.36
C PRO A 492 -32.35 5.58 0.04
N GLY A 493 -33.53 5.91 -0.47
CA GLY A 493 -34.75 5.10 -0.38
C GLY A 493 -34.91 4.13 -1.55
N ASP A 494 -35.96 3.29 -1.49
CA ASP A 494 -36.41 2.43 -2.58
C ASP A 494 -35.32 1.52 -3.19
N ILE A 495 -34.42 1.02 -2.35
CA ILE A 495 -33.32 0.16 -2.82
C ILE A 495 -33.87 -1.20 -3.24
N THR A 496 -33.73 -1.50 -4.53
CA THR A 496 -34.21 -2.73 -5.17
C THR A 496 -33.10 -3.37 -5.98
N CYS A 497 -33.10 -4.69 -6.16
CA CYS A 497 -32.20 -5.37 -7.09
C CYS A 497 -32.97 -6.25 -8.07
N THR A 498 -32.54 -6.24 -9.34
CA THR A 498 -32.97 -7.17 -10.38
C THR A 498 -31.77 -7.84 -11.04
N SER A 499 -31.98 -9.06 -11.54
CA SER A 499 -31.05 -9.79 -12.43
C SER A 499 -31.74 -10.02 -13.78
N PRO A 500 -31.02 -9.96 -14.91
CA PRO A 500 -31.55 -10.39 -16.21
C PRO A 500 -31.93 -11.87 -16.23
#